data_AF-A0A8C6ZSC6-F1
#
_entry.id   AF-A0A8C6ZSC6-F1
#
_cell.length_a   1.000
_cell.length_b   1.000
_cell.length_c   1.000
_cell.angle_alpha   90.00
_cell.angle_beta   90.00
_cell.angle_gamma   90.00
#
_symmetry.space_group_name_H-M   'P 1'
#
loop_
_entity.id
_entity.type
_entity.pdbx_description
1 polymer ?
#
loop_
_entity_poly.entity_id
_entity_poly.type
_entity_poly.pdbx_seq_one_letter_code
_entity_poly.pdbx_strand_id
1 'polypeptide(L)'
;CGTAGMARALGLALLLLPPLCALAARDEVSIEVLHVPEPCGPRSKKGDLLNAHYDGYLASDGSRFYCSRTQNEGHPKWFVLGVGQVIKGLDIAMMNMCPGEKRKVTIPPSLAYGQQGYGKKTNQNNPKFYYFFPATFLSSVSAYSCMLGKMSA
;
A
#
# COMPACT_ATOMS: atom_id res chain seq x y z
N CYS A 1 -5.31 -81.67 12.34
CA CYS A 1 -4.65 -81.41 11.05
C CYS A 1 -5.00 -79.97 10.64
N GLY A 2 -4.00 -79.07 10.52
CA GLY A 2 -4.12 -77.68 10.03
C GLY A 2 -4.65 -76.64 11.04
N THR A 3 -3.82 -76.16 11.99
CA THR A 3 -3.03 -74.89 12.01
C THR A 3 -3.82 -73.58 12.10
N ALA A 4 -3.49 -72.86 13.18
CA ALA A 4 -3.97 -71.57 13.63
C ALA A 4 -3.64 -70.39 12.70
N GLY A 5 -4.36 -69.30 12.88
CA GLY A 5 -4.07 -68.02 12.21
C GLY A 5 -4.93 -66.87 12.72
N MET A 6 -4.77 -66.49 13.99
CA MET A 6 -5.21 -65.18 14.48
C MET A 6 -4.20 -64.13 14.02
N ALA A 7 -4.60 -63.24 13.11
CA ALA A 7 -3.83 -62.03 12.80
C ALA A 7 -4.76 -60.83 12.88
N ARG A 8 -4.67 -60.11 14.01
CA ARG A 8 -5.29 -58.80 14.22
C ARG A 8 -4.54 -57.79 13.35
N ALA A 9 -5.10 -57.44 12.20
CA ALA A 9 -4.63 -56.30 11.44
C ALA A 9 -5.21 -55.03 12.06
N LEU A 10 -4.42 -54.40 12.94
CA LEU A 10 -4.59 -52.99 13.29
C LEU A 10 -4.32 -52.17 12.03
N GLY A 11 -5.37 -51.90 11.25
CA GLY A 11 -5.30 -50.99 10.13
C GLY A 11 -4.98 -49.60 10.65
N LEU A 12 -3.78 -49.10 10.32
CA LEU A 12 -3.40 -47.72 10.52
C LEU A 12 -4.47 -46.83 9.87
N ALA A 13 -5.21 -46.09 10.69
CA ALA A 13 -5.94 -44.93 10.22
C ALA A 13 -4.90 -43.96 9.67
N LEU A 14 -4.80 -43.88 8.35
CA LEU A 14 -4.08 -42.84 7.64
C LEU A 14 -4.79 -41.54 8.00
N LEU A 15 -4.28 -40.86 9.04
CA LEU A 15 -4.67 -39.49 9.34
C LEU A 15 -4.39 -38.69 8.08
N LEU A 16 -5.44 -38.38 7.33
CA LEU A 16 -5.46 -37.28 6.38
C LEU A 16 -5.17 -36.03 7.21
N LEU A 17 -3.88 -35.77 7.45
CA LEU A 17 -3.43 -34.44 7.82
C LEU A 17 -3.99 -33.55 6.72
N PRO A 18 -4.92 -32.63 7.02
CA PRO A 18 -5.24 -31.60 6.04
C PRO A 18 -3.89 -31.00 5.67
N PRO A 19 -3.55 -30.88 4.37
CA PRO A 19 -2.32 -30.21 4.01
C PRO A 19 -2.36 -28.90 4.76
N LEU A 20 -1.31 -28.63 5.56
CA LEU A 20 -1.16 -27.32 6.18
C LEU A 20 -1.37 -26.35 5.04
N CYS A 21 -2.56 -25.76 4.99
CA CYS A 21 -2.88 -24.68 4.12
C CYS A 21 -1.99 -23.61 4.71
N ALA A 22 -0.76 -23.53 4.20
CA ALA A 22 0.14 -22.45 4.46
C ALA A 22 -0.67 -21.23 4.03
N LEU A 23 -1.27 -20.58 5.02
CA LEU A 23 -1.91 -19.30 4.88
C LEU A 23 -0.74 -18.36 4.62
N ALA A 24 -0.24 -18.38 3.38
CA ALA A 24 0.58 -17.31 2.87
C ALA A 24 -0.29 -16.08 3.06
N ALA A 25 0.02 -15.32 4.11
CA ALA A 25 -0.62 -14.05 4.39
C ALA A 25 -0.59 -13.28 3.08
N ARG A 26 -1.76 -13.03 2.50
CA ARG A 26 -1.84 -12.29 1.25
C ARG A 26 -1.26 -10.92 1.54
N ASP A 27 -0.18 -10.59 0.85
CA ASP A 27 0.46 -9.29 0.90
C ASP A 27 -0.49 -8.26 0.27
N GLU A 28 -1.45 -7.80 1.07
CA GLU A 28 -2.47 -6.85 0.66
C GLU A 28 -2.25 -5.51 1.35
N VAL A 29 -2.59 -4.44 0.63
CA VAL A 29 -2.53 -3.09 1.16
C VAL A 29 -3.75 -2.84 2.03
N SER A 30 -3.55 -2.55 3.31
CA SER A 30 -4.64 -2.17 4.21
C SER A 30 -4.88 -0.66 4.14
N ILE A 31 -6.09 -0.26 3.76
CA ILE A 31 -6.48 1.14 3.56
C ILE A 31 -7.55 1.50 4.59
N GLU A 32 -7.28 2.50 5.41
CA GLU A 32 -8.20 3.08 6.39
C GLU A 32 -8.50 4.52 5.96
N VAL A 33 -9.74 4.81 5.56
CA VAL A 33 -10.16 6.15 5.16
C VAL A 33 -10.45 6.97 6.42
N LEU A 34 -9.64 8.00 6.66
CA LEU A 34 -9.75 8.85 7.86
C LEU A 34 -10.73 9.99 7.66
N HIS A 35 -10.77 10.56 6.45
CA HIS A 35 -11.63 11.70 6.15
C HIS A 35 -11.88 11.80 4.64
N VAL A 36 -13.15 12.00 4.27
CA VAL A 36 -13.57 12.30 2.90
C VAL A 36 -14.21 13.69 2.91
N PRO A 37 -13.70 14.66 2.12
CA PRO A 37 -14.34 15.96 2.00
C PRO A 37 -15.61 15.88 1.15
N GLU A 38 -16.61 16.70 1.49
CA GLU A 38 -17.83 16.88 0.70
C GLU A 38 -17.87 18.28 0.08
N PRO A 39 -18.21 18.42 -1.22
CA PRO A 39 -18.52 17.33 -2.16
C PRO A 39 -17.26 16.56 -2.60
N CYS A 40 -17.38 15.24 -2.73
CA CYS A 40 -16.33 14.43 -3.36
C CYS A 40 -16.29 14.73 -4.86
N GLY A 41 -15.23 15.38 -5.31
CA GLY A 41 -14.93 15.58 -6.74
C GLY A 41 -14.67 14.27 -7.50
N PRO A 42 -14.28 14.34 -8.77
CA PRO A 42 -14.11 13.14 -9.61
C PRO A 42 -13.00 12.24 -9.06
N ARG A 43 -13.29 10.97 -8.78
CA ARG A 43 -12.31 10.08 -8.15
C ARG A 43 -11.08 9.84 -9.02
N SER A 44 -9.92 9.76 -8.37
CA SER A 44 -8.65 9.45 -9.02
C SER A 44 -8.68 8.11 -9.77
N LYS A 45 -8.08 8.08 -10.96
CA LYS A 45 -7.94 6.91 -11.81
C LYS A 45 -6.53 6.80 -12.39
N LYS A 46 -6.19 5.61 -12.88
CA LYS A 46 -4.92 5.36 -13.55
C LYS A 46 -4.68 6.38 -14.68
N GLY A 47 -3.49 6.97 -14.69
CA GLY A 47 -3.07 8.01 -15.65
C GLY A 47 -3.29 9.44 -15.16
N ASP A 48 -4.03 9.65 -14.07
CA ASP A 48 -4.17 10.98 -13.48
C ASP A 48 -2.85 11.45 -12.88
N LEU A 49 -2.56 12.74 -13.01
CA LEU A 49 -1.42 13.37 -12.35
C LEU A 49 -1.86 13.87 -10.97
N LEU A 50 -1.24 13.31 -9.94
CA LEU A 50 -1.52 13.59 -8.54
C LEU A 50 -0.41 14.45 -7.97
N ASN A 51 -0.77 15.41 -7.12
CA ASN A 51 0.14 15.93 -6.12
C ASN A 51 -0.30 15.44 -4.75
N ALA A 52 0.68 15.09 -3.91
CA ALA A 52 0.36 14.78 -2.53
C ALA A 52 1.51 15.07 -1.58
N HIS A 53 1.12 15.39 -0.35
CA HIS A 53 1.99 15.22 0.80
C HIS A 53 1.77 13.86 1.42
N TYR A 54 2.85 13.25 1.88
CA TYR A 54 2.83 12.06 2.69
C TYR A 54 4.03 11.97 3.61
N ASP A 55 3.84 11.21 4.67
CA ASP A 55 4.86 10.85 5.64
C ASP A 55 4.99 9.32 5.67
N GLY A 56 6.19 8.84 5.98
CA GLY A 56 6.50 7.41 6.04
C GLY A 56 7.03 7.09 7.42
N TYR A 57 6.45 6.06 8.05
CA TYR A 57 6.87 5.59 9.37
C TYR A 57 7.21 4.10 9.32
N LEU A 58 7.92 3.60 10.31
CA LEU A 58 8.19 2.18 10.47
C LEU A 58 7.12 1.52 11.35
N ALA A 59 6.77 0.27 11.05
CA ALA A 59 5.77 -0.46 11.86
C ALA A 59 6.29 -0.89 13.22
N SER A 60 7.59 -1.16 13.27
CA SER A 60 8.28 -1.75 14.41
C SER A 60 8.30 -0.78 15.58
N ASP A 61 8.68 0.47 15.34
CA ASP A 61 8.91 1.48 16.38
C ASP A 61 8.10 2.77 16.17
N GLY A 62 7.35 2.90 15.07
CA GLY A 62 6.62 4.12 14.74
C GLY A 62 7.52 5.29 14.35
N SER A 63 8.83 5.08 14.15
CA SER A 63 9.75 6.14 13.79
C SER A 63 9.49 6.64 12.38
N ARG A 64 9.50 7.97 12.21
CA ARG A 64 9.31 8.61 10.90
C ARG A 64 10.62 8.56 10.11
N PHE A 65 10.63 7.85 8.98
CA PHE A 65 11.79 7.79 8.08
C PHE A 65 11.65 8.73 6.88
N TYR A 66 10.43 9.15 6.53
CA TYR A 66 10.17 10.03 5.40
C TYR A 66 9.13 11.09 5.75
N CYS A 67 9.32 12.32 5.26
CA CYS A 67 8.32 13.37 5.31
C CYS A 67 8.46 14.23 4.05
N SER A 68 7.44 14.22 3.20
CA SER A 68 7.44 14.97 1.93
C SER A 68 7.70 16.46 2.13
N ARG A 69 7.15 17.05 3.20
CA ARG A 69 7.31 18.48 3.49
C ARG A 69 8.76 18.84 3.82
N THR A 70 9.48 17.99 4.55
CA THR A 70 10.89 18.26 4.86
C THR A 70 11.83 17.86 3.74
N GLN A 71 11.48 16.82 2.97
CA GLN A 71 12.35 16.31 1.90
C GLN A 71 12.20 17.04 0.57
N ASN A 72 11.15 17.85 0.41
CA ASN A 72 10.85 18.55 -0.83
C ASN A 72 10.58 20.04 -0.59
N GLU A 73 11.27 20.65 0.38
CA GLU A 73 11.20 22.09 0.66
C GLU A 73 9.77 22.63 0.87
N GLY A 74 8.89 21.82 1.45
CA GLY A 74 7.49 22.14 1.66
C GLY A 74 6.57 21.89 0.45
N HIS A 75 7.12 21.56 -0.72
CA HIS A 75 6.34 21.29 -1.93
C HIS A 75 5.74 19.88 -1.94
N PRO A 76 4.53 19.69 -2.49
CA PRO A 76 3.95 18.36 -2.66
C PRO A 76 4.72 17.58 -3.73
N LYS A 77 4.69 16.24 -3.62
CA LYS A 77 5.30 15.38 -4.62
C LYS A 77 4.31 15.11 -5.74
N TRP A 78 4.75 15.28 -6.98
CA TRP A 78 3.97 14.98 -8.18
C TRP A 78 4.27 13.56 -8.67
N PHE A 79 3.23 12.82 -9.05
CA PHE A 79 3.37 11.50 -9.65
C PHE A 79 2.13 11.14 -10.49
N VAL A 80 2.35 10.40 -11.56
CA VAL A 80 1.27 9.84 -12.38
C VAL A 80 0.77 8.54 -11.74
N LEU A 81 -0.53 8.44 -11.51
CA LEU A 81 -1.13 7.30 -10.83
C LEU A 81 -1.09 6.03 -11.69
N GLY A 82 -0.55 4.94 -11.13
CA GLY A 82 -0.64 3.60 -11.72
C GLY A 82 0.35 3.34 -12.86
N VAL A 83 1.41 4.14 -12.96
CA VAL A 83 2.54 3.91 -13.89
C VAL A 83 3.82 3.50 -13.16
N GLY A 84 3.78 3.30 -11.84
CA GLY A 84 4.95 2.84 -11.06
C GLY A 84 5.99 3.91 -10.76
N GLN A 85 5.61 5.20 -10.73
CA GLN A 85 6.49 6.29 -10.27
C GLN A 85 6.67 6.30 -8.74
N VAL A 86 5.80 5.60 -8.02
CA VAL A 86 5.86 5.37 -6.58
C VAL A 86 5.81 3.87 -6.30
N ILE A 87 6.02 3.46 -5.03
CA ILE A 87 5.92 2.04 -4.66
C ILE A 87 4.54 1.49 -5.01
N LYS A 88 4.47 0.20 -5.37
CA LYS A 88 3.23 -0.44 -5.86
C LYS A 88 2.06 -0.28 -4.90
N GLY A 89 2.30 -0.39 -3.59
CA GLY A 89 1.25 -0.25 -2.59
C GLY A 89 0.64 1.15 -2.54
N LEU A 90 1.44 2.17 -2.88
CA LEU A 90 0.96 3.55 -2.98
C LEU A 90 0.07 3.74 -4.20
N ASP A 91 0.50 3.23 -5.35
CA ASP A 91 -0.31 3.25 -6.58
C ASP A 91 -1.68 2.60 -6.35
N ILE A 92 -1.71 1.46 -5.64
CA ILE A 92 -2.96 0.78 -5.27
C ILE A 92 -3.81 1.65 -4.33
N ALA A 93 -3.19 2.22 -3.29
CA ALA A 93 -3.92 2.92 -2.23
C ALA A 93 -4.51 4.27 -2.65
N MET A 94 -3.96 4.89 -3.70
CA MET A 94 -4.40 6.18 -4.22
C MET A 94 -5.45 6.07 -5.33
N MET A 95 -5.89 4.86 -5.68
CA MET A 95 -7.01 4.66 -6.60
C MET A 95 -8.35 5.07 -5.95
N ASN A 96 -9.28 5.55 -6.76
CA ASN A 96 -10.66 5.87 -6.36
C ASN A 96 -10.77 6.85 -5.19
N MET A 97 -9.89 7.84 -5.14
CA MET A 97 -9.76 8.78 -4.03
C MET A 97 -10.32 10.16 -4.40
N CYS A 98 -10.98 10.83 -3.45
CA CYS A 98 -11.49 12.20 -3.59
C CYS A 98 -10.38 13.23 -3.32
N PRO A 99 -10.47 14.46 -3.86
CA PRO A 99 -9.43 15.44 -3.70
C PRO A 99 -9.53 15.99 -2.28
N GLY A 100 -8.43 15.99 -1.54
CA GLY A 100 -8.42 16.32 -0.11
C GLY A 100 -8.82 15.18 0.83
N GLU A 101 -9.14 13.98 0.32
CA GLU A 101 -9.34 12.78 1.14
C GLU A 101 -8.06 12.42 1.89
N LYS A 102 -8.19 11.91 3.12
CA LYS A 102 -7.09 11.44 3.96
C LYS A 102 -7.24 9.94 4.20
N ARG A 103 -6.19 9.16 3.92
CA ARG A 103 -6.13 7.72 4.14
C ARG A 103 -4.87 7.34 4.89
N LYS A 104 -5.01 6.47 5.87
CA LYS A 104 -3.89 5.74 6.48
C LYS A 104 -3.75 4.40 5.75
N VAL A 105 -2.54 4.10 5.30
CA VAL A 105 -2.31 2.95 4.41
C VAL A 105 -1.13 2.13 4.90
N THR A 106 -1.38 0.90 5.33
CA THR A 106 -0.33 -0.06 5.68
C THR A 106 0.03 -0.89 4.44
N ILE A 107 1.30 -0.83 4.02
CA ILE A 107 1.80 -1.51 2.83
C ILE A 107 2.79 -2.60 3.25
N PRO A 108 2.59 -3.87 2.85
CA PRO A 108 3.55 -4.93 3.13
C PRO A 108 4.88 -4.71 2.38
N PRO A 109 6.01 -5.27 2.87
CA PRO A 109 7.32 -5.10 2.25
C PRO A 109 7.36 -5.39 0.74
N SER A 110 6.67 -6.44 0.30
CA SER A 110 6.64 -6.89 -1.11
C SER A 110 6.01 -5.88 -2.07
N LEU A 111 5.12 -5.02 -1.56
CA LEU A 111 4.50 -3.93 -2.31
C LEU A 111 5.16 -2.56 -2.05
N ALA A 112 6.23 -2.55 -1.24
CA ALA A 112 7.01 -1.39 -0.88
C ALA A 112 8.45 -1.45 -1.42
N TYR A 113 9.44 -1.62 -0.54
CA TYR A 113 10.87 -1.64 -0.88
C TYR A 113 11.50 -3.04 -0.76
N GLY A 114 10.67 -4.08 -0.56
CA GLY A 114 11.12 -5.47 -0.44
C GLY A 114 12.11 -5.68 0.70
N GLN A 115 12.99 -6.67 0.53
CA GLN A 115 14.06 -6.98 1.48
C GLN A 115 15.19 -5.93 1.46
N GLN A 116 15.33 -5.17 0.37
CA GLN A 116 16.36 -4.15 0.23
C GLN A 116 16.11 -2.93 1.13
N GLY A 117 14.83 -2.61 1.38
CA GLY A 117 14.45 -1.44 2.17
C GLY A 117 14.74 -0.11 1.47
N TYR A 118 14.36 0.98 2.14
CA TYR A 118 14.63 2.38 1.84
C TYR A 118 15.84 2.91 2.62
N GLY A 119 17.02 2.83 2.00
CA GLY A 119 18.27 3.32 2.60
C GLY A 119 18.69 2.54 3.86
N LYS A 120 19.70 3.06 4.57
CA LYS A 120 20.32 2.33 5.71
C LYS A 120 19.37 2.10 6.90
N LYS A 121 18.27 2.86 7.01
CA LYS A 121 17.41 2.89 8.20
C LYS A 121 16.27 1.86 8.20
N THR A 122 15.89 1.30 7.05
CA THR A 122 14.70 0.44 6.96
C THR A 122 15.05 -1.01 6.61
N ASN A 123 16.26 -1.49 6.94
CA ASN A 123 16.65 -2.88 6.70
C ASN A 123 15.94 -3.89 7.63
N GLN A 124 15.03 -3.41 8.48
CA GLN A 124 14.30 -4.21 9.45
C GLN A 124 12.83 -4.29 9.05
N ASN A 125 12.44 -5.50 8.64
CA ASN A 125 11.13 -6.12 8.73
C ASN A 125 9.91 -5.18 8.89
N ASN A 126 9.11 -5.11 7.81
CA ASN A 126 7.74 -4.61 7.78
C ASN A 126 7.55 -3.09 7.98
N PRO A 127 7.78 -2.25 6.95
CA PRO A 127 7.46 -0.82 7.03
C PRO A 127 5.94 -0.58 7.01
N LYS A 128 5.35 -0.06 8.09
CA LYS A 128 3.97 0.49 8.08
C LYS A 128 4.05 1.95 7.68
N PHE A 129 3.74 2.23 6.45
CA PHE A 129 3.59 3.60 6.02
C PHE A 129 2.33 4.22 6.64
N TYR A 130 2.36 5.52 6.95
CA TYR A 130 1.17 6.25 7.36
C TYR A 130 1.07 7.46 6.47
N TYR A 131 0.32 7.31 5.40
CA TYR A 131 0.09 8.41 4.50
C TYR A 131 -0.92 9.37 5.12
N PHE A 132 -0.72 10.65 4.84
CA PHE A 132 -1.67 11.69 5.18
C PHE A 132 -1.82 12.55 3.94
N PHE A 133 -2.60 12.04 3.00
CA PHE A 133 -2.84 12.73 1.76
C PHE A 133 -3.77 13.92 2.01
N PRO A 134 -3.39 15.12 1.54
CA PRO A 134 -4.33 16.01 0.90
C PRO A 134 -4.02 15.89 -0.59
N ALA A 135 -4.46 14.80 -1.22
CA ALA A 135 -4.21 14.64 -2.66
C ALA A 135 -5.08 15.66 -3.39
N THR A 136 -4.48 16.67 -4.01
CA THR A 136 -5.21 17.45 -5.01
C THR A 136 -4.86 16.81 -6.34
N PHE A 137 -5.84 16.19 -6.98
CA PHE A 137 -5.67 15.68 -8.34
C PHE A 137 -6.02 16.78 -9.33
N LEU A 138 -5.21 16.91 -10.38
CA LEU A 138 -5.57 17.72 -11.53
C LEU A 138 -6.06 16.75 -12.59
N SER A 139 -7.38 16.53 -12.60
CA SER A 139 -8.06 15.54 -13.44
C SER A 139 -8.04 15.85 -14.94
N SER A 140 -7.31 16.87 -15.38
CA SER A 140 -7.26 17.29 -16.77
C SER A 140 -6.05 18.17 -17.04
N VAL A 141 -5.34 17.89 -18.13
CA VAL A 141 -4.35 18.79 -18.75
C VAL A 141 -4.94 20.21 -18.97
N SER A 142 -6.27 20.33 -19.09
CA SER A 142 -6.99 21.61 -19.13
C SER A 142 -6.95 22.38 -17.82
N ALA A 143 -6.95 21.71 -16.66
CA ALA A 143 -6.81 22.36 -15.36
C ALA A 143 -5.37 22.85 -15.12
N TYR A 144 -4.38 22.13 -15.68
CA TYR A 144 -2.98 22.60 -15.72
C TYR A 144 -2.85 23.88 -16.53
N SER A 145 -3.43 23.96 -17.73
CA SER A 145 -3.41 25.19 -18.53
C SER A 145 -4.13 26.34 -17.82
N CYS A 146 -5.19 26.04 -17.05
CA CYS A 146 -5.92 27.05 -16.27
C CYS A 146 -5.15 27.53 -15.02
N MET A 147 -4.38 26.65 -14.37
CA MET A 147 -3.54 26.99 -13.22
C MET A 147 -2.24 27.71 -13.64
N LEU A 148 -1.56 27.22 -14.69
CA LEU A 148 -0.37 27.86 -15.25
C LEU A 148 -0.71 29.22 -15.90
N GLY A 149 -1.90 29.35 -16.50
CA GLY A 149 -2.41 30.64 -16.97
C GLY A 149 -2.78 31.64 -15.85
N LYS A 150 -2.91 31.19 -14.60
CA LYS A 150 -3.16 32.05 -13.42
C LYS A 150 -1.91 32.40 -12.62
N MET A 151 -0.79 31.74 -12.88
CA MET A 151 0.53 32.08 -12.30
C MET A 151 1.31 33.08 -13.17
N SER A 152 0.77 33.44 -14.35
CA SER A 152 1.27 34.49 -15.23
C SER A 152 0.25 35.63 -15.34
N ALA A 153 0.01 36.34 -14.24
CA ALA A 153 -0.61 37.66 -14.21
C ALA A 153 -0.10 38.44 -13.00
#